data_AF-A0A3B0YZT6-F1
#
_entry.id   AF-A0A3B0YZT6-F1
#
_cell.length_a   1.000
_cell.length_b   1.000
_cell.length_c   1.000
_cell.angle_alpha   90.00
_cell.angle_beta   90.00
_cell.angle_gamma   90.00
#
_symmetry.space_group_name_H-M   'P 1'
#
loop_
_entity.id
_entity.type
_entity.pdbx_description
1 polymer ?
#
loop_
_entity_poly.entity_id
_entity_poly.type
_entity_poly.pdbx_seq_one_letter_code
_entity_poly.pdbx_strand_id
1 'polypeptide(L)'
;MPAEGQLHVVLCWHMHQPQYCDLSSKEYRLPWTYLHAIKDYVDMAAHLEAVPAARAVVNFAPVLLEQLDDYATQISGFLDLARR
;
A
#
# COMPACT_ATOMS: atom_id res chain seq x y z
N MET A 1 26.17 -19.00 -7.98
CA MET A 1 25.35 -19.40 -9.15
C MET A 1 24.32 -20.41 -8.66
N PRO A 2 23.08 -20.39 -9.16
CA PRO A 2 22.10 -21.43 -8.83
C PRO A 2 22.63 -22.80 -9.31
N ALA A 3 22.16 -23.87 -8.67
CA ALA A 3 22.46 -25.22 -9.15
C ALA A 3 21.77 -25.46 -10.51
N GLU A 4 22.39 -26.26 -11.39
CA GLU A 4 21.79 -26.64 -12.67
C GLU A 4 20.38 -27.24 -12.47
N GLY A 5 19.38 -26.67 -13.15
CA GLY A 5 17.98 -27.12 -13.09
C GLY A 5 17.03 -26.28 -12.21
N GLN A 6 17.51 -25.20 -11.58
CA GLN A 6 16.66 -24.35 -10.74
C GLN A 6 15.97 -23.23 -11.54
N LEU A 7 14.65 -23.12 -11.45
CA LEU A 7 13.88 -22.04 -12.10
C LEU A 7 14.04 -20.73 -11.33
N HIS A 8 14.42 -19.67 -12.05
CA HIS A 8 14.42 -18.31 -11.52
C HIS A 8 13.02 -17.73 -11.51
N VAL A 9 12.53 -17.35 -10.33
CA VAL A 9 11.22 -16.73 -10.15
C VAL A 9 11.42 -15.33 -9.56
N VAL A 10 10.63 -14.37 -10.07
CA VAL A 10 10.47 -13.04 -9.48
C VAL A 10 8.98 -12.82 -9.27
N LEU A 11 8.60 -12.45 -8.04
CA LEU A 11 7.26 -12.01 -7.72
C LEU A 11 7.18 -10.49 -7.90
N CYS A 12 6.27 -10.02 -8.75
CA CYS A 12 6.05 -8.60 -9.00
C CYS A 12 4.66 -8.20 -8.54
N TRP A 13 4.59 -7.29 -7.56
CA TRP A 13 3.34 -6.69 -7.11
C TRP A 13 3.23 -5.26 -7.61
N HIS A 14 2.19 -4.99 -8.40
CA HIS A 14 1.84 -3.66 -8.84
C HIS A 14 0.61 -3.20 -8.05
N MET A 15 0.83 -2.25 -7.16
CA MET A 15 -0.18 -1.69 -6.27
C MET A 15 -0.74 -0.42 -6.92
N HIS A 16 -2.03 -0.43 -7.24
CA HIS A 16 -2.68 0.67 -7.93
C HIS A 16 -4.09 0.90 -7.38
N GLN A 17 -4.45 2.18 -7.23
CA GLN A 17 -5.82 2.64 -7.08
C GLN A 17 -6.02 3.86 -7.99
N PRO A 18 -7.21 4.02 -8.59
CA PRO A 18 -7.59 5.28 -9.23
C PRO A 18 -7.54 6.48 -8.29
N GLN A 19 -7.59 7.68 -8.86
CA GLN A 19 -7.85 8.91 -8.10
C GLN A 19 -9.29 8.88 -7.54
N TYR A 20 -9.44 8.66 -6.24
CA TYR A 20 -10.72 8.70 -5.55
C TYR A 20 -10.96 10.00 -4.79
N CYS A 21 -9.89 10.70 -4.37
CA CYS A 21 -9.99 12.03 -3.79
C CYS A 21 -10.32 13.06 -4.87
N ASP A 22 -11.44 13.75 -4.72
CA ASP A 22 -11.75 14.90 -5.56
C ASP A 22 -10.80 16.05 -5.18
N LEU A 23 -9.96 16.50 -6.11
CA LEU A 23 -8.95 17.51 -5.81
C LEU A 23 -9.54 18.89 -5.46
N SER A 24 -10.79 19.15 -5.85
CA SER A 24 -11.50 20.40 -5.60
C SER A 24 -12.20 20.40 -4.24
N SER A 25 -12.96 19.36 -3.91
CA SER A 25 -13.67 19.26 -2.64
C SER A 25 -12.84 18.63 -1.51
N LYS A 26 -11.74 17.95 -1.85
CA LYS A 26 -10.93 17.11 -0.94
C LYS A 26 -11.70 15.95 -0.32
N GLU A 27 -12.83 15.58 -0.92
CA GLU A 27 -13.64 14.45 -0.46
C GLU A 27 -13.32 13.19 -1.26
N TYR A 28 -13.24 12.06 -0.56
CA TYR A 28 -13.10 10.75 -1.19
C TYR A 28 -14.46 10.23 -1.61
N ARG A 29 -14.65 10.03 -2.92
CA ARG A 29 -15.90 9.47 -3.45
C ARG A 29 -16.11 8.01 -3.09
N LEU A 30 -15.01 7.25 -3.00
CA LEU A 30 -15.00 5.85 -2.61
C LEU A 30 -13.78 5.59 -1.71
N PRO A 31 -13.92 4.81 -0.63
CA PRO A 31 -12.86 4.62 0.36
C PRO A 31 -11.89 3.48 -0.02
N TRP A 32 -11.74 3.17 -1.31
CA TRP A 32 -11.02 1.96 -1.72
C TRP A 32 -9.54 2.01 -1.36
N THR A 33 -8.87 3.16 -1.52
CA THR A 33 -7.49 3.31 -1.05
C THR A 33 -7.36 2.99 0.43
N TYR A 34 -8.28 3.47 1.27
CA TYR A 34 -8.31 3.14 2.70
C TYR A 34 -8.58 1.66 2.97
N LEU A 35 -9.62 1.09 2.35
CA LEU A 35 -10.01 -0.31 2.57
C LEU A 35 -8.93 -1.30 2.14
N HIS A 36 -8.27 -1.05 1.03
CA HIS A 36 -7.15 -1.88 0.58
C HIS A 36 -5.88 -1.65 1.42
N ALA A 37 -5.66 -0.44 1.94
CA ALA A 37 -4.55 -0.15 2.83
C ALA A 37 -4.62 -0.99 4.11
N ILE A 38 -5.78 -1.01 4.80
CA ILE A 38 -5.95 -1.76 6.06
C ILE A 38 -6.08 -3.27 5.89
N LYS A 39 -6.04 -3.75 4.64
CA LYS A 39 -6.15 -5.17 4.29
C LYS A 39 -5.02 -5.56 3.36
N ASP A 40 -5.26 -5.56 2.05
CA ASP A 40 -4.39 -6.24 1.08
C ASP A 40 -2.96 -5.71 1.08
N TYR A 41 -2.76 -4.42 1.36
CA TYR A 41 -1.42 -3.81 1.34
C TYR A 41 -0.62 -4.16 2.60
N VAL A 42 -1.28 -4.15 3.76
CA VAL A 42 -0.70 -4.58 5.02
C VAL A 42 -0.48 -6.10 5.02
N ASP A 43 -1.43 -6.88 4.50
CA ASP A 43 -1.29 -8.32 4.34
C ASP A 43 -0.06 -8.64 3.46
N MET A 44 0.08 -7.97 2.32
CA MET A 44 1.24 -8.09 1.42
C MET A 44 2.57 -7.82 2.15
N ALA A 45 2.66 -6.73 2.90
CA ALA A 45 3.85 -6.38 3.67
C ALA A 45 4.16 -7.42 4.75
N ALA A 46 3.13 -7.86 5.50
CA ALA A 46 3.27 -8.85 6.56
C ALA A 46 3.82 -10.20 6.06
N HIS A 47 3.45 -10.62 4.83
CA HIS A 47 3.99 -11.85 4.24
C HIS A 47 5.49 -11.73 3.92
N LEU A 48 5.96 -10.56 3.48
CA LEU A 48 7.39 -10.32 3.25
C LEU A 48 8.18 -10.25 4.55
N GLU A 49 7.62 -9.61 5.59
CA GLU A 49 8.25 -9.53 6.91
C GLU A 49 8.36 -10.90 7.59
N ALA A 50 7.34 -11.75 7.44
CA ALA A 50 7.32 -13.10 8.00
C ALA A 50 8.34 -14.05 7.33
N VAL A 51 8.81 -13.72 6.12
CA VAL A 51 9.78 -14.54 5.38
C VAL A 51 10.97 -13.65 4.97
N PRO A 52 11.96 -13.39 5.85
CA PRO A 52 13.05 -12.46 5.59
C PRO A 52 13.93 -12.79 4.36
N ALA A 53 13.90 -14.05 3.90
CA ALA A 53 14.61 -14.49 2.71
C ALA A 53 13.81 -14.26 1.40
N ALA A 54 12.53 -13.90 1.48
CA ALA A 54 11.69 -13.64 0.33
C ALA A 54 12.23 -12.47 -0.49
N ARG A 55 12.03 -12.54 -1.82
CA ARG A 55 12.42 -11.49 -2.76
C ARG A 55 11.24 -11.19 -3.66
N ALA A 56 10.80 -9.95 -3.64
CA ALA A 56 9.73 -9.46 -4.48
C ALA A 56 10.06 -8.04 -4.96
N VAL A 57 9.52 -7.66 -6.11
CA VAL A 57 9.49 -6.29 -6.58
C VAL A 57 8.11 -5.73 -6.27
N VAL A 58 8.06 -4.67 -5.49
CA VAL A 58 6.81 -3.95 -5.19
C VAL A 58 6.87 -2.60 -5.87
N ASN A 59 5.90 -2.33 -6.73
CA ASN A 59 5.72 -1.06 -7.39
C ASN A 59 4.40 -0.43 -6.93
N PHE A 60 4.44 0.85 -6.57
CA PHE A 60 3.25 1.62 -6.23
C PHE A 60 3.03 2.68 -7.30
N ALA A 61 1.79 2.81 -7.78
CA ALA A 61 1.41 3.94 -8.61
C ALA A 61 1.52 5.26 -7.81
N PRO A 62 2.07 6.36 -8.37
CA PRO A 62 2.24 7.61 -7.61
C PRO A 62 0.95 8.13 -6.99
N VAL A 63 -0.15 8.07 -7.73
CA VAL A 63 -1.50 8.47 -7.28
C VAL A 63 -2.01 7.66 -6.07
N LEU A 64 -1.55 6.41 -5.93
CA LEU A 64 -1.87 5.59 -4.76
C LEU A 64 -1.10 6.13 -3.54
N LEU A 65 0.20 6.42 -3.69
CA LEU A 65 1.02 6.93 -2.59
C LEU A 65 0.50 8.26 -2.06
N GLU A 66 0.12 9.18 -2.95
CA GLU A 66 -0.45 10.49 -2.58
C GLU A 66 -1.72 10.34 -1.72
N GLN A 67 -2.62 9.43 -2.11
CA GLN A 67 -3.85 9.20 -1.35
C GLN A 67 -3.61 8.44 -0.03
N LEU A 68 -2.62 7.54 0.03
CA LEU A 68 -2.23 6.88 1.28
C LEU A 68 -1.65 7.88 2.29
N ASP A 69 -0.79 8.79 1.82
CA ASP A 69 -0.19 9.83 2.65
C ASP A 69 -1.24 10.81 3.22
N ASP A 70 -2.22 11.18 2.38
CA ASP A 70 -3.34 12.01 2.80
C ASP A 70 -4.20 11.30 3.86
N TYR A 71 -4.55 10.02 3.67
CA TYR A 71 -5.24 9.23 4.70
C TYR A 71 -4.42 9.12 6.00
N ALA A 72 -3.11 8.90 5.91
CA ALA A 72 -2.24 8.83 7.09
C ALA A 72 -2.23 10.14 7.88
N THR A 73 -2.23 11.28 7.19
CA THR A 73 -2.32 12.61 7.79
C THR A 73 -3.67 12.82 8.49
N GLN A 74 -4.78 12.48 7.82
CA GLN A 74 -6.13 12.60 8.38
C GLN A 74 -6.31 11.76 9.65
N ILE A 75 -5.88 10.49 9.61
CA ILE A 75 -5.96 9.57 10.76
C ILE A 75 -5.12 10.09 11.91
N SER A 76 -3.89 10.54 11.65
CA SER A 76 -3.01 11.11 12.68
C SER A 76 -3.67 12.32 13.36
N GLY A 77 -4.25 13.23 12.56
CA GLY A 77 -4.98 14.39 13.08
C GLY A 77 -6.18 14.01 13.94
N PHE A 78 -6.94 12.99 13.56
CA PHE A 78 -8.05 12.48 14.35
C PHE A 78 -7.59 11.87 15.68
N LEU A 79 -6.53 11.06 15.66
CA LEU A 79 -5.97 10.43 16.86
C LEU A 79 -5.40 11.47 17.83
N ASP A 80 -4.78 12.53 17.33
CA ASP A 80 -4.26 13.62 18.17
C ASP A 80 -5.35 14.47 18.79
N LEU A 81 -6.46 14.69 18.07
CA LEU A 81 -7.65 15.33 18.64
C LEU A 81 -8.25 14.48 19.76
N ALA A 82 -8.36 13.17 19.55
CA ALA A 82 -8.92 12.25 20.54
C ALA A 82 -8.06 12.09 21.82
N ARG A 83 -6.78 12.51 21.77
CA ARG A 83 -5.86 12.50 22.92
C ARG A 83 -5.88 13.78 23.75
N ARG A 84 -6.58 14.84 23.30
CA ARG A 84 -6.75 16.11 24.02
C ARG A 84 -8.01 16.09 24.86
#